data_AF-A0A3S4TM67-F1
#
_entry.id   AF-A0A3S4TM67-F1
#
_cell.length_a   1.000
_cell.length_b   1.000
_cell.length_c   1.000
_cell.angle_alpha   90.00
_cell.angle_beta   90.00
_cell.angle_gamma   90.00
#
_symmetry.space_group_name_H-M   'P 1'
#
loop_
_entity.id
_entity.type
_entity.pdbx_description
1 polymer ?
#
loop_
_entity_poly.entity_id
_entity_poly.type
_entity_poly.pdbx_seq_one_letter_code
_entity_poly.pdbx_strand_id
1 'polypeptide(L)'
;MDNSLSAYTQKYDKEGYGLQYPDGHVIRFYERILKYKLSKTSGKLLDFGCGNGVHSKYFKNITGGGIEPYGIDIVPSLKKVWEKDPCLDSKNFHIISPNSSFKKLFNTKMDFIFANQSLYYLTKQAFKEAMQEFYELCNEGAIIFATMMSDKGYRYV
;
A
#
# COMPACT_ATOMS: atom_id res chain seq x y z
N MET A 1 -3.16 19.32 -6.62
CA MET A 1 -3.10 19.14 -5.16
C MET A 1 -1.67 19.31 -4.76
N ASP A 2 -1.38 20.37 -3.97
CA ASP A 2 -0.24 20.29 -3.06
C ASP A 2 -0.42 19.05 -2.19
N ASN A 3 0.67 18.36 -1.93
CA ASN A 3 0.68 16.99 -1.46
C ASN A 3 -0.19 16.74 -0.21
N SER A 4 -0.64 15.50 -0.04
CA SER A 4 -1.56 15.12 1.04
C SER A 4 -0.89 14.98 2.43
N LEU A 5 0.40 15.32 2.57
CA LEU A 5 1.19 15.04 3.78
C LEU A 5 0.61 15.71 5.02
N SER A 6 0.41 17.03 4.99
CA SER A 6 -0.06 17.79 6.16
C SER A 6 -1.40 17.25 6.68
N ALA A 7 -2.34 16.95 5.77
CA ALA A 7 -3.64 16.42 6.12
C ALA A 7 -3.54 15.02 6.77
N TYR A 8 -2.69 14.14 6.24
CA TYR A 8 -2.52 12.79 6.80
C TYR A 8 -1.69 12.78 8.07
N THR A 9 -0.68 13.66 8.20
CA THR A 9 0.04 13.86 9.47
C THR A 9 -0.92 14.30 10.57
N GLN A 10 -1.82 15.26 10.30
CA GLN A 10 -2.83 15.66 11.28
C GLN A 10 -3.72 14.48 11.68
N LYS A 11 -4.25 13.73 10.71
CA LYS A 11 -5.11 12.57 10.95
C LYS A 11 -4.42 11.52 11.84
N TYR A 12 -3.23 11.07 11.45
CA TYR A 12 -2.52 10.02 12.19
C TYR A 12 -2.03 10.50 13.56
N ASP A 13 -1.50 11.73 13.66
CA ASP A 13 -0.80 12.17 14.88
C ASP A 13 -1.72 12.82 15.91
N LYS A 14 -2.88 13.33 15.49
CA LYS A 14 -3.77 14.14 16.35
C LYS A 14 -5.18 13.57 16.46
N GLU A 15 -5.67 12.90 15.43
CA GLU A 15 -7.09 12.50 15.36
C GLU A 15 -7.29 11.00 15.61
N GLY A 16 -6.22 10.25 15.90
CA GLY A 16 -6.28 8.81 16.12
C GLY A 16 -6.65 8.02 14.87
N TYR A 17 -6.41 8.58 13.68
CA TYR A 17 -6.66 7.92 12.40
C TYR A 17 -5.76 6.70 12.22
N GLY A 18 -6.27 5.71 11.49
CA GLY A 18 -5.60 4.46 11.20
C GLY A 18 -6.60 3.31 11.29
N LEU A 19 -6.49 2.37 10.36
CA LEU A 19 -7.35 1.20 10.40
C LEU A 19 -7.02 0.34 11.63
N GLN A 20 -8.02 -0.35 12.17
CA GLN A 20 -7.80 -1.44 13.13
C GLN A 20 -7.92 -2.80 12.45
N TYR A 21 -8.73 -2.87 11.39
CA TYR A 21 -9.03 -4.09 10.64
C TYR A 21 -8.90 -3.81 9.13
N PRO A 22 -8.59 -4.83 8.32
CA PRO A 22 -8.53 -4.67 6.88
C PRO A 22 -9.91 -4.33 6.31
N ASP A 23 -9.93 -3.57 5.21
CA ASP A 23 -11.18 -3.18 4.58
C ASP A 23 -11.86 -4.40 3.94
N GLY A 24 -13.20 -4.43 3.95
CA GLY A 24 -13.96 -5.54 3.38
C GLY A 24 -13.72 -5.78 1.88
N HIS A 25 -13.39 -4.75 1.09
CA HIS A 25 -12.99 -4.96 -0.32
C HIS A 25 -11.61 -5.58 -0.45
N VAL A 26 -10.69 -5.34 0.49
CA VAL A 26 -9.35 -5.93 0.50
C VAL A 26 -9.45 -7.43 0.82
N ILE A 27 -10.27 -7.80 1.80
CA ILE A 27 -10.56 -9.20 2.11
C ILE A 27 -11.16 -9.92 0.87
N ARG A 28 -12.15 -9.29 0.23
CA ARG A 28 -12.77 -9.86 -0.98
C ARG A 28 -11.79 -10.01 -2.14
N PHE A 29 -10.92 -9.02 -2.34
CA PHE A 29 -9.87 -9.07 -3.35
C PHE A 29 -8.92 -10.25 -3.11
N TYR A 30 -8.44 -10.43 -1.88
CA TYR A 30 -7.60 -11.58 -1.55
C TYR A 30 -8.32 -12.91 -1.78
N GLU A 31 -9.45 -13.13 -1.10
CA GLU A 31 -10.11 -14.45 -1.09
C GLU A 31 -10.60 -14.85 -2.49
N ARG A 32 -11.22 -13.92 -3.23
CA ARG A 32 -11.90 -14.25 -4.49
C ARG A 32 -11.02 -14.11 -5.72
N ILE A 33 -10.07 -13.15 -5.71
CA ILE A 33 -9.26 -12.85 -6.89
C ILE A 33 -7.89 -13.48 -6.75
N LEU A 34 -7.09 -13.06 -5.76
CA LEU A 34 -5.73 -13.57 -5.63
C LEU A 34 -5.71 -15.07 -5.35
N LYS A 35 -6.39 -15.50 -4.28
CA LYS A 35 -6.40 -16.90 -3.84
C LYS A 35 -7.20 -17.78 -4.79
N TYR A 36 -8.49 -17.51 -4.97
CA TYR A 36 -9.35 -18.42 -5.73
C TYR A 36 -9.12 -18.35 -7.25
N LYS A 37 -9.17 -17.15 -7.85
CA LYS A 37 -9.12 -17.02 -9.32
C LYS A 37 -7.71 -17.15 -9.89
N LEU A 38 -6.70 -16.65 -9.18
CA LEU A 38 -5.31 -16.58 -9.67
C LEU A 38 -4.38 -17.60 -9.01
N SER A 39 -4.84 -18.33 -7.98
CA SER A 39 -4.01 -19.27 -7.21
C SER A 39 -2.73 -18.62 -6.67
N LYS A 40 -2.80 -17.33 -6.32
CA LYS A 40 -1.70 -16.53 -5.79
C LYS A 40 -1.88 -16.37 -4.29
N THR A 41 -1.14 -17.19 -3.54
CA THR A 41 -1.13 -17.19 -2.06
C THR A 41 0.24 -16.90 -1.46
N SER A 42 1.24 -16.65 -2.29
CA SER A 42 2.60 -16.33 -1.87
C SER A 42 3.29 -15.37 -2.83
N GLY A 43 4.32 -14.68 -2.33
CA GLY A 43 5.12 -13.73 -3.08
C GLY A 43 5.30 -12.40 -2.35
N LYS A 44 6.00 -11.46 -2.98
CA LYS A 44 6.28 -10.15 -2.38
C LYS A 44 5.25 -9.13 -2.80
N LEU A 45 4.70 -8.40 -1.82
CA LEU A 45 3.67 -7.40 -2.03
C LEU A 45 4.16 -6.03 -1.62
N LEU A 46 4.14 -5.05 -2.53
CA LEU A 46 4.27 -3.64 -2.18
C LEU A 46 2.89 -3.06 -1.86
N ASP A 47 2.71 -2.57 -0.64
CA ASP A 47 1.58 -1.79 -0.15
C ASP A 47 1.93 -0.29 -0.28
N PHE A 48 1.44 0.35 -1.33
CA PHE A 48 1.74 1.75 -1.65
C PHE A 48 0.70 2.68 -1.02
N GLY A 49 1.16 3.53 -0.08
CA GLY A 49 0.28 4.25 0.84
C GLY A 49 -0.20 3.33 1.97
N CYS A 50 0.72 2.58 2.58
CA CYS A 50 0.39 1.48 3.49
C CYS A 50 -0.17 1.93 4.85
N GLY A 51 -0.09 3.22 5.19
CA GLY A 51 -0.54 3.73 6.48
C GLY A 51 0.10 2.99 7.64
N ASN A 52 -0.70 2.58 8.62
CA ASN A 52 -0.23 1.81 9.76
C ASN A 52 0.02 0.31 9.47
N GLY A 53 -0.02 -0.11 8.19
CA GLY A 53 0.35 -1.47 7.77
C GLY A 53 -0.71 -2.54 8.03
N VAL A 54 -1.97 -2.17 8.28
CA VAL A 54 -3.05 -3.14 8.56
C VAL A 54 -3.32 -4.09 7.39
N HIS A 55 -3.33 -3.59 6.15
CA HIS A 55 -3.52 -4.44 4.97
C HIS A 55 -2.30 -5.34 4.73
N SER A 56 -1.09 -4.78 4.83
CA SER A 56 0.16 -5.55 4.86
C SER A 56 0.13 -6.72 5.85
N LYS A 57 -0.29 -6.47 7.10
CA LYS A 57 -0.46 -7.54 8.12
C LYS A 57 -1.51 -8.56 7.74
N TYR A 58 -2.65 -8.10 7.22
CA TYR A 58 -3.71 -8.99 6.79
C TYR A 58 -3.21 -10.00 5.76
N PHE A 59 -2.55 -9.54 4.69
CA PHE A 59 -2.02 -10.42 3.64
C PHE A 59 -0.97 -11.41 4.18
N LYS A 60 -0.08 -10.96 5.06
CA LYS A 60 0.90 -11.84 5.70
C LYS A 60 0.22 -12.90 6.58
N ASN A 61 -0.70 -12.49 7.44
CA ASN A 61 -1.32 -13.40 8.42
C ASN A 61 -2.24 -14.42 7.75
N ILE A 62 -3.08 -13.99 6.79
CA ILE A 62 -4.03 -14.89 6.12
C ILE A 62 -3.33 -15.97 5.27
N THR A 63 -2.09 -15.73 4.87
CA THR A 63 -1.25 -16.67 4.11
C THR A 63 -0.26 -17.43 4.98
N GLY A 64 -0.27 -17.26 6.31
CA GLY A 64 0.72 -17.86 7.20
C GLY A 64 2.17 -17.41 6.90
N GLY A 65 2.34 -16.19 6.38
CA GLY A 65 3.63 -15.65 5.95
C GLY A 65 3.98 -15.88 4.48
N GLY A 66 3.10 -16.53 3.69
CA GLY A 66 3.33 -16.75 2.26
C GLY A 66 3.46 -15.46 1.46
N ILE A 67 2.66 -14.43 1.79
CA ILE A 67 2.83 -13.08 1.26
C ILE A 67 3.73 -12.26 2.20
N GLU A 68 4.85 -11.80 1.66
CA GLU A 68 5.82 -10.95 2.36
C GLU A 68 5.53 -9.47 2.01
N PRO A 69 5.06 -8.65 2.97
CA PRO A 69 4.72 -7.26 2.70
C PRO A 69 5.93 -6.33 2.75
N TYR A 70 5.92 -5.37 1.84
CA TYR A 70 6.77 -4.19 1.75
C TYR A 70 5.85 -2.98 1.72
N GLY A 71 6.26 -1.87 2.32
CA GLY A 71 5.37 -0.71 2.49
C GLY A 71 6.04 0.61 2.16
N ILE A 72 5.26 1.53 1.61
CA ILE A 72 5.64 2.93 1.44
C ILE A 72 4.53 3.81 1.98
N ASP A 73 4.91 4.82 2.76
CA ASP A 73 4.01 5.92 3.11
C ASP A 73 4.77 7.26 3.17
N ILE A 74 4.04 8.37 3.24
CA ILE A 74 4.61 9.71 3.34
C ILE A 74 4.64 10.22 4.78
N VAL A 75 3.87 9.64 5.70
CA VAL A 75 3.69 10.16 7.07
C VAL A 75 4.77 9.63 8.01
N PRO A 76 5.71 10.45 8.50
CA PRO A 76 6.90 9.96 9.21
C PRO A 76 6.64 9.21 10.52
N SER A 77 5.58 9.57 11.24
CA SER A 77 5.24 8.96 12.53
C SER A 77 4.90 7.47 12.43
N LEU A 78 4.43 7.02 11.26
CA LEU A 78 4.10 5.62 10.97
C LEU A 78 5.30 4.69 11.10
N LYS A 79 6.52 5.20 10.91
CA LYS A 79 7.75 4.41 11.10
C LYS A 79 7.81 3.77 12.49
N LYS A 80 7.47 4.52 13.53
CA LYS A 80 7.42 4.02 14.91
C LYS A 80 6.32 2.98 15.13
N VAL A 81 5.25 3.04 14.33
CA VAL A 81 4.17 2.05 14.36
C VAL A 81 4.67 0.73 13.80
N TRP A 82 5.33 0.77 12.63
CA TRP A 82 5.89 -0.43 12.00
C TRP A 82 7.00 -1.07 12.83
N GLU A 83 7.88 -0.27 13.44
CA GLU A 83 8.97 -0.75 14.32
C GLU A 83 8.47 -1.46 15.58
N LYS A 84 7.26 -1.14 16.05
CA LYS A 84 6.64 -1.76 17.24
C LYS A 84 5.76 -2.96 16.89
N ASP A 85 5.50 -3.19 15.61
CA ASP A 85 4.59 -4.25 15.19
C ASP A 85 5.35 -5.55 14.92
N PRO A 86 5.21 -6.59 15.76
CA PRO A 86 5.97 -7.83 15.60
C PRO A 86 5.56 -8.63 14.35
N CYS A 87 4.43 -8.30 13.72
CA CYS A 87 4.02 -8.95 12.47
C CYS A 87 4.74 -8.36 11.25
N LEU A 88 5.31 -7.16 11.34
CA LEU A 88 5.95 -6.49 10.22
C LEU A 88 7.48 -6.52 10.37
N ASP A 89 8.18 -6.70 9.26
CA ASP A 89 9.61 -6.38 9.22
C ASP A 89 9.74 -4.91 8.84
N SER A 90 10.01 -4.05 9.82
CA SER A 90 10.08 -2.60 9.61
C SER A 90 11.17 -2.19 8.61
N LYS A 91 12.14 -3.06 8.27
CA LYS A 91 13.15 -2.81 7.24
C LYS A 91 12.56 -2.82 5.82
N ASN A 92 11.41 -3.46 5.63
CA ASN A 92 10.70 -3.51 4.35
C ASN A 92 9.76 -2.30 4.16
N PHE A 93 9.70 -1.39 5.13
CA PHE A 93 8.79 -0.26 5.14
C PHE A 93 9.57 1.06 5.12
N HIS A 94 9.19 1.96 4.20
CA HIS A 94 9.92 3.19 3.95
C HIS A 94 9.02 4.41 4.00
N ILE A 95 9.55 5.48 4.60
CA ILE A 95 8.98 6.82 4.49
C ILE A 95 9.61 7.51 3.29
N ILE A 96 8.78 8.06 2.41
CA ILE A 96 9.23 8.87 1.28
C ILE A 96 8.71 10.30 1.38
N SER A 97 9.37 11.21 0.67
CA SER A 97 8.80 12.53 0.46
C SER A 97 7.58 12.43 -0.47
N PRO A 98 6.57 13.31 -0.32
CA PRO A 98 5.41 13.25 -1.20
C PRO A 98 5.78 13.52 -2.65
N ASN A 99 5.19 12.76 -3.57
CA ASN A 99 5.49 12.81 -5.01
C ASN A 99 6.95 12.50 -5.37
N SER A 100 7.76 11.94 -4.45
CA SER A 100 9.12 11.54 -4.79
C SER A 100 9.16 10.13 -5.38
N SER A 101 10.14 9.92 -6.25
CA SER A 101 10.55 8.59 -6.69
C SER A 101 10.86 7.68 -5.50
N PHE A 102 10.45 6.41 -5.59
CA PHE A 102 10.86 5.33 -4.70
C PHE A 102 11.83 4.36 -5.39
N LYS A 103 12.34 4.74 -6.56
CA LYS A 103 13.37 4.00 -7.28
C LYS A 103 14.57 3.78 -6.34
N LYS A 104 15.00 2.52 -6.24
CA LYS A 104 16.11 2.04 -5.38
C LYS A 104 15.80 1.88 -3.88
N LEU A 105 14.56 2.07 -3.42
CA LEU A 105 14.23 1.72 -2.03
C LEU A 105 14.27 0.21 -1.79
N PHE A 106 13.95 -0.57 -2.83
CA PHE A 106 13.90 -2.01 -2.76
C PHE A 106 14.99 -2.63 -3.62
N ASN A 107 15.72 -3.59 -3.03
CA ASN A 107 16.68 -4.44 -3.73
C ASN A 107 16.05 -5.76 -4.21
N THR A 108 14.72 -5.81 -4.28
CA THR A 108 13.96 -6.99 -4.67
C THR A 108 12.79 -6.61 -5.55
N LYS A 109 12.30 -7.57 -6.32
CA LYS A 109 11.16 -7.42 -7.22
C LYS A 109 9.86 -7.84 -6.52
N MET A 110 8.74 -7.30 -6.98
CA MET A 110 7.42 -7.53 -6.40
C MET A 110 6.56 -8.41 -7.30
N ASP A 111 5.84 -9.35 -6.71
CA ASP A 111 4.82 -10.16 -7.37
C ASP A 111 3.46 -9.47 -7.36
N PHE A 112 3.25 -8.58 -6.39
CA PHE A 112 2.02 -7.82 -6.22
C PHE A 112 2.32 -6.35 -5.92
N ILE A 113 1.59 -5.45 -6.58
CA ILE A 113 1.47 -4.06 -6.14
C ILE A 113 0.04 -3.85 -5.66
N PHE A 114 -0.10 -3.40 -4.43
CA PHE A 114 -1.37 -3.07 -3.80
C PHE A 114 -1.37 -1.58 -3.49
N ALA A 115 -2.22 -0.82 -4.16
CA ALA A 115 -2.31 0.63 -4.03
C ALA A 115 -3.75 1.03 -3.73
N ASN A 116 -4.19 0.76 -2.50
CA ASN A 116 -5.55 1.03 -2.06
C ASN A 116 -5.71 2.48 -1.63
N GLN A 117 -6.56 3.22 -2.34
CA GLN A 117 -6.92 4.59 -2.02
C GLN A 117 -5.72 5.54 -1.88
N SER A 118 -4.66 5.34 -2.66
CA SER A 118 -3.40 6.11 -2.54
C SER A 118 -3.01 6.87 -3.81
N LEU A 119 -3.24 6.28 -4.99
CA LEU A 119 -2.70 6.84 -6.24
C LEU A 119 -3.31 8.17 -6.69
N TYR A 120 -4.58 8.44 -6.35
CA TYR A 120 -5.24 9.69 -6.77
C TYR A 120 -4.80 10.93 -5.98
N TYR A 121 -3.97 10.77 -4.94
CA TYR A 121 -3.32 11.89 -4.27
C TYR A 121 -2.07 12.40 -5.01
N LEU A 122 -1.55 11.62 -5.96
CA LEU A 122 -0.37 11.98 -6.73
C LEU A 122 -0.69 13.08 -7.74
N THR A 123 0.29 13.93 -8.00
CA THR A 123 0.24 14.78 -9.21
C THR A 123 0.23 13.91 -10.46
N LYS A 124 -0.24 14.45 -11.60
CA LYS A 124 -0.24 13.72 -12.87
C LYS A 124 1.15 13.23 -13.28
N GLN A 125 2.19 14.02 -13.00
CA GLN A 125 3.57 13.65 -13.29
C GLN A 125 4.04 12.52 -12.35
N ALA A 126 3.87 12.70 -11.04
CA ALA A 126 4.24 11.69 -10.06
C ALA A 126 3.48 10.36 -10.22
N PHE A 127 2.21 10.40 -10.66
CA PHE A 127 1.45 9.20 -10.99
C PHE A 127 2.09 8.43 -12.15
N LYS A 128 2.49 9.12 -13.22
CA LYS A 128 3.17 8.47 -14.36
C LYS A 128 4.50 7.87 -13.95
N GLU A 129 5.27 8.58 -13.13
CA GLU A 129 6.54 8.10 -12.58
C GLU A 129 6.32 6.87 -11.69
N ALA A 130 5.34 6.91 -10.78
CA ALA A 130 4.99 5.77 -9.94
C ALA A 130 4.56 4.54 -10.76
N MET A 131 3.80 4.72 -11.86
CA MET A 131 3.44 3.59 -12.74
C MET A 131 4.66 2.99 -13.44
N GLN A 132 5.59 3.84 -13.90
CA GLN A 132 6.84 3.37 -14.49
C GLN A 132 7.70 2.63 -13.46
N GLU A 133 7.78 3.14 -12.23
CA GLU A 133 8.52 2.51 -11.14
C GLU A 133 7.87 1.19 -10.69
N PHE A 134 6.54 1.10 -10.66
CA PHE A 134 5.84 -0.18 -10.44
C PHE A 134 6.19 -1.19 -11.52
N TYR A 135 6.13 -0.80 -12.80
CA TYR A 135 6.49 -1.67 -13.91
C TYR A 135 7.95 -2.16 -13.80
N GLU A 136 8.87 -1.26 -13.48
CA GLU A 136 10.28 -1.61 -13.28
C GLU A 136 10.52 -2.45 -12.03
N LEU A 137 9.69 -2.35 -10.99
CA LEU A 137 9.83 -3.09 -9.75
C LEU A 137 9.19 -4.50 -9.82
N CYS A 138 8.23 -4.70 -10.71
CA CYS A 138 7.50 -5.96 -10.84
C CYS A 138 8.33 -7.09 -11.46
N ASN A 139 8.06 -8.32 -11.01
CA ASN A 139 8.37 -9.53 -11.75
C ASN A 139 7.47 -9.66 -12.99
N GLU A 140 7.87 -10.47 -13.97
CA GLU A 140 6.99 -10.84 -15.08
C GLU A 140 5.73 -11.55 -14.54
N GLY A 141 4.56 -11.14 -15.04
CA GLY A 141 3.28 -11.67 -14.58
C GLY A 141 2.83 -11.17 -13.20
N ALA A 142 3.46 -10.13 -12.66
CA ALA A 142 3.01 -9.47 -11.44
C ALA A 142 1.61 -8.85 -11.60
N ILE A 143 0.89 -8.75 -10.48
CA ILE A 143 -0.48 -8.22 -10.45
C ILE A 143 -0.49 -6.87 -9.74
N ILE A 144 -1.14 -5.88 -10.35
CA ILE A 144 -1.41 -4.59 -9.72
C ILE A 144 -2.90 -4.52 -9.35
N PHE A 145 -3.18 -4.26 -8.08
CA PHE A 145 -4.50 -3.91 -7.59
C PHE A 145 -4.46 -2.48 -7.06
N ALA A 146 -5.28 -1.62 -7.65
CA ALA A 146 -5.42 -0.24 -7.22
C ALA A 146 -6.90 0.14 -7.11
N THR A 147 -7.22 0.97 -6.12
CA THR A 147 -8.55 1.58 -6.00
C THR A 147 -8.45 3.09 -6.18
N MET A 148 -9.41 3.65 -6.90
CA MET A 148 -9.44 5.06 -7.26
C MET A 148 -10.79 5.67 -6.88
N MET A 149 -10.78 6.95 -6.50
CA MET A 149 -12.01 7.73 -6.40
C MET A 149 -12.41 8.25 -7.78
N SER A 150 -13.67 8.05 -8.15
CA SER A 150 -14.26 8.72 -9.32
C SER A 150 -14.79 10.08 -8.92
N ASP A 151 -14.75 11.02 -9.86
CA ASP A 151 -15.50 12.28 -9.84
C ASP A 151 -17.03 12.09 -9.80
N LYS A 152 -17.52 10.90 -10.18
CA LYS A 152 -18.91 10.47 -10.15
C LYS A 152 -19.13 9.45 -9.02
N GLY A 153 -18.96 9.89 -7.77
CA GLY A 153 -19.32 9.08 -6.60
C GLY A 153 -20.81 9.18 -6.28
N TYR A 154 -21.51 8.05 -6.20
CA TYR A 154 -22.84 7.99 -5.58
C TYR A 154 -22.71 8.34 -4.10
N ARG A 155 -23.04 9.59 -3.74
CA ARG A 155 -23.36 9.96 -2.36
C ARG A 155 -24.83 9.60 -2.18
N TYR A 156 -25.12 8.53 -1.46
CA TYR A 156 -26.43 8.43 -0.81
C TYR A 156 -26.44 9.55 0.23
N VAL A 157 -27.24 10.58 -0.05
CA VAL A 157 -27.62 11.63 0.90
C VAL A 157 -28.54 11.00 1.95
#